data_AF-A0A4Z2EBZ2-F1
#
_entry.id   AF-A0A4Z2EBZ2-F1
#
_cell.length_a   1.000
_cell.length_b   1.000
_cell.length_c   1.000
_cell.angle_alpha   90.00
_cell.angle_beta   90.00
_cell.angle_gamma   90.00
#
_symmetry.space_group_name_H-M   'P 1'
#
loop_
_entity.id
_entity.type
_entity.pdbx_description
1 polymer ?
#
loop_
_entity_poly.entity_id
_entity_poly.type
_entity_poly.pdbx_seq_one_letter_code
_entity_poly.pdbx_strand_id
1 'polypeptide(L)'
;MEFHQNLHDSAVKEGLKGRKLHKAVESFTWNITILKGQADLLKHAGGEVQENLRQIHYAALTSNLSKGGAAAGSESKSRRSLEAIPEKAPVEGEELPHEDH
;
A
#
# COMPACT_ATOMS: atom_id res chain seq x y z
N MET A 1 -18.65 -25.41 3.82
CA MET A 1 -18.07 -25.49 5.19
C MET A 1 -18.85 -26.52 6.00
N GLU A 2 -19.01 -27.74 5.47
CA GLU A 2 -19.77 -28.82 6.13
C GLU A 2 -18.91 -29.65 7.10
N PHE A 3 -17.58 -29.56 6.98
CA PHE A 3 -16.64 -30.36 7.78
C PHE A 3 -16.72 -30.10 9.30
N HIS A 4 -17.22 -28.94 9.72
CA HIS A 4 -17.28 -28.56 11.13
C HIS A 4 -18.48 -29.20 11.87
N GLN A 5 -19.55 -29.54 11.13
CA GLN A 5 -20.76 -30.13 11.72
C GLN A 5 -20.47 -31.53 12.26
N ASN A 6 -19.58 -32.27 11.59
CA ASN A 6 -19.20 -33.63 11.96
C ASN A 6 -17.88 -33.69 12.75
N LEU A 7 -17.33 -32.54 13.19
CA LEU A 7 -16.04 -32.51 13.90
C LEU A 7 -16.10 -33.30 15.21
N HIS A 8 -17.20 -33.17 15.94
CA HIS A 8 -17.42 -33.93 17.17
C HIS A 8 -17.47 -35.43 16.89
N ASP A 9 -18.28 -35.86 15.92
CA ASP A 9 -18.45 -37.28 15.57
C ASP A 9 -17.17 -37.89 14.99
N SER A 10 -16.41 -37.12 14.22
CA SER A 10 -15.10 -37.52 13.71
C SER A 10 -14.11 -37.72 14.85
N ALA A 11 -14.07 -36.79 15.82
CA ALA A 11 -13.20 -36.93 16.97
C ALA A 11 -13.59 -38.14 17.85
N VAL A 12 -14.88 -38.43 18.00
CA VAL A 12 -15.37 -39.65 18.67
C VAL A 12 -14.96 -40.92 17.90
N LYS A 13 -15.08 -40.90 16.57
CA LYS A 13 -14.69 -42.00 15.68
C LYS A 13 -13.18 -42.30 15.78
N GLU A 14 -12.35 -41.27 15.94
CA GLU A 14 -10.91 -41.39 16.19
C GLU A 14 -10.57 -41.79 17.65
N GLY A 15 -11.58 -42.10 18.47
CA GLY A 15 -11.41 -42.65 19.81
C GLY A 15 -11.26 -41.61 20.92
N LEU A 16 -11.42 -40.31 20.64
CA LEU A 16 -11.43 -39.27 21.67
C LEU A 16 -12.72 -39.35 22.48
N LYS A 17 -12.60 -39.19 23.81
CA LYS A 17 -13.74 -39.20 24.74
C LYS A 17 -13.54 -38.18 25.87
N GLY A 18 -14.64 -37.78 26.50
CA GLY A 18 -14.66 -36.93 27.69
C GLY A 18 -13.93 -35.60 27.50
N ARG A 19 -13.13 -35.20 28.50
CA ARG A 19 -12.41 -33.91 28.49
C ARG A 19 -11.45 -33.76 27.31
N LYS A 20 -10.81 -34.85 26.85
CA LYS A 20 -9.87 -34.81 25.71
C LYS A 20 -10.60 -34.52 24.39
N LEU A 21 -11.79 -35.10 24.22
CA LEU A 21 -12.67 -34.82 23.07
C LEU A 21 -13.07 -33.35 23.04
N HIS A 22 -13.58 -32.84 24.16
CA HIS A 22 -14.04 -31.45 24.24
C HIS A 22 -12.94 -30.46 23.89
N LYS A 23 -11.76 -30.60 24.52
CA LYS A 23 -10.60 -29.74 24.25
C LYS A 23 -10.15 -29.80 22.80
N ALA A 24 -10.15 -30.99 22.18
CA ALA A 24 -9.78 -31.13 20.77
C ALA A 24 -10.79 -30.40 19.87
N VAL A 25 -12.09 -30.62 20.08
CA VAL A 25 -13.16 -29.98 19.27
C VAL A 25 -13.12 -28.46 19.40
N GLU A 26 -12.96 -27.92 20.62
CA GLU A 26 -12.83 -26.48 20.84
C GLU A 26 -11.59 -25.90 20.14
N SER A 27 -10.44 -26.54 20.30
CA SER A 27 -9.19 -26.09 19.66
C SER A 27 -9.30 -26.09 18.14
N PHE A 28 -9.92 -27.12 17.54
CA PHE A 28 -10.11 -27.18 16.10
C PHE A 28 -11.10 -26.12 15.61
N THR A 29 -12.16 -25.84 16.39
CA THR A 29 -13.13 -24.78 16.07
C THR A 29 -12.46 -23.41 15.99
N TRP A 30 -11.54 -23.13 16.92
CA TRP A 30 -10.74 -21.91 16.86
C TRP A 30 -9.85 -21.86 15.61
N ASN A 31 -9.13 -22.96 15.28
CA ASN A 31 -8.31 -23.03 14.07
C ASN A 31 -9.11 -22.77 12.80
N ILE A 32 -10.31 -23.36 12.68
CA ILE A 32 -11.22 -23.13 11.56
C ILE A 32 -11.59 -21.64 11.45
N THR A 33 -11.90 -21.01 12.58
CA THR A 33 -12.31 -19.59 12.61
C THR A 33 -11.17 -18.67 12.18
N ILE A 34 -9.95 -18.94 12.64
CA ILE A 34 -8.76 -18.19 12.23
C ILE A 34 -8.48 -18.35 10.74
N LEU A 35 -8.48 -19.59 10.22
CA LEU A 35 -8.26 -19.86 8.80
C LEU A 35 -9.31 -19.19 7.92
N LYS A 36 -10.58 -19.16 8.36
CA LYS A 36 -11.65 -18.44 7.66
C LYS A 36 -11.34 -16.94 7.61
N GLY A 37 -10.96 -16.34 8.74
CA GLY A 37 -10.58 -14.93 8.79
C GLY A 37 -9.42 -14.60 7.86
N GLN A 38 -8.38 -15.44 7.83
CA GLN A 38 -7.25 -15.28 6.90
C GLN A 38 -7.66 -15.38 5.43
N ALA A 39 -8.51 -16.36 5.09
CA ALA A 39 -9.01 -16.53 3.73
C ALA A 39 -9.84 -15.32 3.28
N ASP A 40 -10.66 -14.76 4.17
CA ASP A 40 -11.48 -13.60 3.86
C ASP A 40 -10.63 -12.32 3.70
N LEU A 41 -9.58 -12.14 4.51
CA LEU A 41 -8.60 -11.06 4.33
C LEU A 41 -7.88 -11.16 2.98
N LEU A 42 -7.45 -12.36 2.59
CA LEU A 42 -6.79 -12.58 1.28
C LEU A 42 -7.72 -12.28 0.11
N LYS A 43 -8.99 -12.69 0.17
CA LYS A 43 -9.99 -12.37 -0.85
C LYS A 43 -10.21 -10.86 -0.96
N HIS A 44 -10.32 -10.17 0.18
CA HIS A 44 -10.48 -8.73 0.23
C HIS A 44 -9.29 -8.01 -0.40
N ALA A 45 -8.07 -8.36 0.02
CA ALA A 45 -6.84 -7.80 -0.55
C ALA A 45 -6.74 -8.03 -2.07
N GLY A 46 -7.13 -9.22 -2.54
CA GLY A 46 -7.20 -9.51 -3.98
C GLY A 46 -8.17 -8.59 -4.73
N GLY A 47 -9.34 -8.31 -4.14
CA GLY A 47 -10.30 -7.35 -4.69
C GLY A 47 -9.77 -5.92 -4.73
N GLU A 48 -9.09 -5.47 -3.67
CA GLU A 48 -8.48 -4.14 -3.61
C GLU A 48 -7.40 -3.96 -4.68
N VAL A 49 -6.56 -4.97 -4.91
CA VAL A 49 -5.54 -4.93 -5.98
C VAL A 49 -6.20 -4.79 -7.36
N GLN A 50 -7.28 -5.51 -7.62
CA GLN A 50 -8.00 -5.41 -8.90
C GLN A 50 -8.62 -4.02 -9.09
N GLU A 51 -9.22 -3.45 -8.05
CA GLU A 51 -9.79 -2.11 -8.12
C GLU A 51 -8.71 -1.04 -8.29
N ASN A 52 -7.58 -1.16 -7.58
CA ASN A 52 -6.44 -0.26 -7.77
C ASN A 52 -5.92 -0.31 -9.21
N LEU A 53 -5.81 -1.50 -9.81
CA LEU A 53 -5.42 -1.64 -11.22
C LEU A 53 -6.43 -0.95 -12.16
N ARG A 54 -7.72 -1.11 -11.89
CA ARG A 54 -8.79 -0.46 -12.65
C ARG A 54 -8.65 1.06 -12.58
N GLN A 55 -8.42 1.61 -11.39
CA GLN A 55 -8.23 3.05 -11.18
C GLN A 55 -6.98 3.57 -11.91
N ILE A 56 -5.85 2.87 -11.84
CA ILE A 56 -4.63 3.22 -12.58
C ILE A 56 -4.90 3.26 -14.08
N HIS A 57 -5.56 2.24 -14.62
CA HIS A 57 -5.90 2.18 -16.05
C HIS A 57 -6.77 3.37 -16.48
N TYR A 58 -7.84 3.66 -15.73
CA TYR A 58 -8.69 4.82 -16.04
C TYR A 58 -7.95 6.15 -15.90
N ALA A 59 -7.11 6.32 -14.87
CA ALA A 59 -6.29 7.51 -14.70
C ALA A 59 -5.32 7.69 -15.89
N ALA A 60 -4.71 6.61 -16.40
CA ALA A 60 -3.85 6.67 -17.57
C ALA A 60 -4.60 7.08 -18.84
N LEU A 61 -5.83 6.55 -19.04
CA LEU A 61 -6.70 6.92 -20.15
C LEU A 61 -7.09 8.40 -20.10
N THR A 62 -7.48 8.92 -18.93
CA THR A 62 -7.89 10.32 -18.78
C THR A 62 -6.72 11.29 -18.80
N SER A 63 -5.51 10.83 -18.45
CA SER A 63 -4.29 11.65 -18.43
C SER A 63 -3.58 11.74 -19.79
N ASN A 64 -4.19 11.27 -20.89
CA ASN A 64 -3.59 11.23 -22.24
C ASN A 64 -2.27 10.43 -22.33
N LEU A 65 -1.97 9.58 -21.33
CA LEU A 65 -0.74 8.77 -21.24
C LEU A 65 -0.79 7.48 -22.10
N SER A 66 -1.98 7.08 -22.53
CA SER A 66 -2.23 5.83 -23.25
C SER A 66 -1.93 5.89 -24.76
N LYS A 67 -1.47 7.03 -25.29
CA LYS A 67 -0.98 7.13 -26.66
C LYS A 67 0.53 7.24 -26.63
N GLY A 68 1.20 6.14 -26.98
CA GLY A 68 2.66 6.09 -27.12
C GLY A 68 3.17 7.33 -27.85
N GLY A 69 4.20 7.95 -27.27
CA GLY A 69 4.71 9.24 -27.73
C GLY A 69 5.03 9.24 -29.22
N ALA A 70 4.19 9.94 -29.99
CA ALA A 70 4.47 10.41 -31.34
C ALA A 70 3.37 11.43 -31.75
N ALA A 71 3.34 12.56 -31.06
CA ALA A 71 2.83 13.80 -31.66
C ALA A 71 3.61 14.96 -31.03
N ALA A 72 4.58 15.42 -31.80
CA ALA A 72 5.36 16.61 -31.57
C ALA A 72 4.50 17.83 -31.22
N GLY A 73 5.03 18.67 -30.34
CA GLY A 73 4.87 20.12 -30.37
C GLY A 73 3.55 20.68 -29.82
N SER A 74 3.58 21.14 -28.57
CA SER A 74 3.15 22.52 -28.27
C SER A 74 3.73 22.95 -26.94
N GLU A 75 4.45 24.07 -26.97
CA GLU A 75 5.16 24.68 -25.86
C GLU A 75 4.24 24.92 -24.66
N SER A 76 4.45 24.21 -23.56
CA SER A 76 3.90 24.60 -22.26
C SER A 76 5.01 25.21 -21.41
N LYS A 77 5.30 26.46 -21.72
CA LYS A 77 6.14 27.35 -20.92
C LYS A 77 5.36 27.73 -19.66
N SER A 78 5.49 26.94 -18.59
CA SER A 78 5.23 27.42 -17.22
C SER A 78 5.89 26.53 -16.17
N ARG A 79 7.22 26.47 -16.18
CA ARG A 79 7.98 26.22 -14.95
C ARG A 79 8.18 27.58 -14.28
N ARG A 80 7.22 28.01 -13.45
CA ARG A 80 7.49 29.08 -12.48
C ARG A 80 8.40 28.48 -11.41
N SER A 81 9.70 28.62 -11.66
CA SER A 81 10.78 28.34 -10.73
C SER A 81 10.50 29.11 -9.43
N LEU A 82 10.39 28.41 -8.30
CA LEU A 82 10.44 29.02 -6.98
C LEU A 82 11.88 29.48 -6.76
N GLU A 83 12.16 30.76 -6.95
CA GLU A 83 13.47 31.32 -6.60
C GLU A 83 13.65 31.27 -5.08
N ALA A 84 14.75 30.67 -4.64
CA ALA A 84 15.18 30.69 -3.25
C ALA A 84 15.61 32.12 -2.87
N ILE A 85 15.13 32.60 -1.73
CA ILE A 85 15.47 33.93 -1.19
C ILE A 85 16.96 33.95 -0.85
N PRO A 86 17.78 34.84 -1.43
CA PRO A 86 19.17 34.97 -1.03
C PRO A 86 19.27 35.71 0.31
N GLU A 87 19.59 34.98 1.37
CA GLU A 87 19.97 35.56 2.65
C GLU A 87 21.47 35.93 2.62
N LYS A 88 21.78 37.22 2.47
CA LYS A 88 22.89 37.87 3.18
C LYS A 88 22.92 39.38 2.90
N ALA A 89 22.80 40.17 3.97
CA ALA A 89 23.20 41.57 3.96
C ALA A 89 24.73 41.66 3.89
N PRO A 90 25.31 42.63 3.15
CA PRO A 90 26.76 42.82 3.13
C PRO A 90 27.22 43.41 4.46
N VAL A 91 28.14 42.70 5.12
CA VAL A 91 29.06 43.30 6.09
C VAL A 91 30.00 44.19 5.28
N GLU A 92 29.77 45.50 5.33
CA GLU A 92 30.72 46.48 4.84
C GLU A 92 31.84 46.63 5.88
N GLY A 93 33.02 46.11 5.52
CA GLY A 93 34.24 46.24 6.29
C GLY A 93 35.41 46.42 5.33
N GLU A 94 35.95 47.64 5.34
CA GLU A 94 37.29 48.08 4.93
C GLU A 94 37.76 47.79 3.50
N GLU A 95 38.03 48.85 2.72
CA GLU A 95 39.37 49.11 2.15
C GLU A 95 39.59 50.64 1.99
N LEU A 96 40.54 51.20 2.77
CA LEU A 96 41.12 52.53 2.61
C LEU A 96 42.17 52.49 1.48
N PRO A 97 42.22 53.44 0.52
CA PRO A 97 43.26 53.43 -0.50
C PRO A 97 44.60 53.94 0.05
N HIS A 98 45.64 53.17 -0.21
CA HIS A 98 47.04 53.52 -0.05
C HIS A 98 47.44 54.44 -1.22
N GLU A 99 47.82 55.71 -0.95
CA GLU A 99 48.44 56.59 -1.95
C GLU A 99 49.93 56.79 -1.63
N ASP A 100 50.78 56.42 -2.58
CA ASP A 100 52.20 56.76 -2.67
C ASP A 100 52.35 58.13 -3.35
N HIS A 101 52.93 59.13 -2.67
CA HIS A 101 54.17 59.86 -3.04
C HIS A 101 54.42 61.13 -2.20
#